data_AF-A0A9N9US20-F1
#
_entry.id   AF-A0A9N9US20-F1
#
_cell.length_a   1.000
_cell.length_b   1.000
_cell.length_c   1.000
_cell.angle_alpha   90.00
_cell.angle_beta   90.00
_cell.angle_gamma   90.00
#
_symmetry.space_group_name_H-M   'P 1'
#
loop_
_entity.id
_entity.type
_entity.pdbx_description
1 polymer ?
#
loop_
_entity_poly.entity_id
_entity_poly.type
_entity_poly.pdbx_seq_one_letter_code
_entity_poly.pdbx_strand_id
1 'polypeptide(L)'
;MSDVFGLLGTTITSFDIILTLRQRYMEAKEVPGAFPEVLQRMEIARRTLQKVQDKASNGIPSDDDGVTLQLVQACKEKTDKLEVIFDKAAPVEGASPIKKYRRILEHMKNSEKVEDLAKSIFRDLQILTQRWSMDAVTQSELKEALEKLEQVEPSIRDSASTVYGSGVILHNYSTVRPVPDIPSPLASTVDII
;
A
#
# COMPACT_ATOMS: atom_id res chain seq x y z
N MET A 1 7.07 -14.07 -26.62
CA MET A 1 7.51 -14.77 -25.40
C MET A 1 8.57 -13.90 -24.77
N SER A 2 8.31 -13.35 -23.59
CA SER A 2 9.33 -12.64 -22.82
C SER A 2 10.18 -13.68 -22.10
N ASP A 3 11.49 -13.66 -22.28
CA ASP A 3 12.42 -14.46 -21.48
C ASP A 3 12.67 -13.78 -20.12
N VAL A 4 13.34 -14.48 -19.21
CA VAL A 4 13.64 -13.95 -17.87
C VAL A 4 14.45 -12.65 -17.96
N PHE A 5 15.41 -12.57 -18.88
CA PHE A 5 16.27 -11.40 -19.04
C PHE A 5 15.51 -10.15 -19.50
N GLY A 6 14.67 -10.28 -20.53
CA GLY A 6 13.82 -9.19 -21.02
C GLY A 6 12.78 -8.77 -19.99
N LEU A 7 12.20 -9.72 -19.26
CA LEU A 7 11.23 -9.41 -18.20
C LEU A 7 11.88 -8.67 -17.04
N LEU A 8 13.10 -9.07 -16.61
CA LEU A 8 13.90 -8.34 -15.63
C LEU A 8 14.15 -6.89 -16.09
N GLY A 9 14.57 -6.70 -17.34
CA GLY A 9 14.82 -5.38 -17.91
C GLY A 9 13.60 -4.48 -17.86
N THR A 10 12.44 -4.95 -18.34
CA THR A 10 11.20 -4.16 -18.28
C THR A 10 10.74 -3.86 -16.84
N THR A 11 11.00 -4.77 -15.90
CA THR A 11 10.68 -4.55 -14.49
C THR A 11 11.56 -3.46 -13.88
N ILE A 12 12.86 -3.47 -14.18
CA ILE A 12 13.81 -2.42 -13.76
C ILE A 12 13.37 -1.06 -14.31
N THR A 13 12.96 -0.99 -15.58
CA THR A 13 12.44 0.25 -16.17
C THR A 13 11.22 0.80 -15.42
N SER A 14 10.27 -0.03 -15.01
CA SER A 14 9.14 0.43 -14.19
C SER A 14 9.57 0.96 -12.81
N PHE A 15 10.59 0.36 -12.19
CA PHE A 15 11.19 0.93 -10.99
C PHE A 15 11.84 2.29 -11.25
N ASP A 16 12.57 2.46 -12.36
CA ASP A 16 13.16 3.74 -12.74
C ASP A 16 12.08 4.82 -12.88
N ILE A 17 10.95 4.51 -13.55
CA ILE A 17 9.81 5.41 -13.69
C ILE A 17 9.29 5.83 -12.30
N ILE A 18 9.02 4.88 -11.41
CA ILE A 18 8.57 5.18 -10.04
C ILE A 18 9.56 6.10 -9.32
N LEU A 19 10.86 5.82 -9.44
CA LEU A 19 11.90 6.57 -8.73
C LEU A 19 12.09 7.99 -9.27
N THR A 20 11.77 8.26 -10.55
CA THR A 20 11.75 9.64 -11.08
C THR A 20 10.72 10.53 -10.38
N LEU A 21 9.65 9.94 -9.82
CA LEU A 21 8.61 10.66 -9.08
C LEU A 21 9.02 10.99 -7.65
N ARG A 22 10.09 10.39 -7.13
CA ARG A 22 10.52 10.54 -5.73
C ARG A 22 10.68 11.99 -5.32
N GLN A 23 11.39 12.79 -6.11
CA GLN A 23 11.64 14.20 -5.77
C GLN A 23 10.34 14.99 -5.65
N ARG A 24 9.38 14.75 -6.55
CA ARG A 24 8.07 15.41 -6.52
C ARG A 24 7.33 15.15 -5.22
N TYR A 25 7.39 13.93 -4.71
CA TYR A 25 6.80 13.58 -3.42
C TYR A 25 7.58 14.15 -2.23
N MET A 26 8.92 14.21 -2.29
CA MET A 26 9.73 14.80 -1.21
C MET A 26 9.53 16.32 -1.05
N GLU A 27 9.21 17.02 -2.13
CA GLU A 27 8.96 18.47 -2.14
C GLU A 27 7.48 18.84 -1.90
N ALA A 28 6.58 17.86 -1.92
CA ALA A 28 5.16 18.11 -1.76
C ALA A 28 4.81 18.49 -0.32
N LYS A 29 3.89 19.47 -0.17
CA LYS A 29 3.38 19.90 1.13
C LYS A 29 2.61 18.81 1.87
N GLU A 30 2.03 17.87 1.14
CA GLU A 30 1.28 16.74 1.67
C GLU A 30 1.58 15.49 0.82
N VAL A 31 1.80 14.36 1.50
CA VAL A 31 2.01 13.05 0.87
C VAL A 31 1.29 11.97 1.67
N PRO A 32 0.78 10.90 1.04
CA PRO A 32 0.25 9.76 1.77
C PRO A 32 1.35 9.10 2.62
N GLY A 33 0.98 8.60 3.80
CA GLY A 33 1.96 8.27 4.86
C GLY A 33 3.04 7.26 4.46
N ALA A 34 2.65 6.18 3.77
CA ALA A 34 3.58 5.13 3.38
C ALA A 34 4.48 5.48 2.17
N PHE A 35 4.13 6.53 1.41
CA PHE A 35 4.78 6.79 0.12
C PHE A 35 6.28 7.08 0.24
N PRO A 36 6.75 7.93 1.17
CA PRO A 36 8.18 8.22 1.30
C PRO A 36 9.02 6.98 1.61
N GLU A 37 8.58 6.15 2.56
CA GLU A 37 9.31 4.94 2.94
C GLU A 37 9.31 3.91 1.81
N VAL A 38 8.18 3.72 1.13
CA VAL A 38 8.12 2.82 -0.04
C VAL A 38 9.07 3.30 -1.13
N LEU A 39 9.03 4.57 -1.53
CA LEU A 39 9.91 5.12 -2.56
C LEU A 39 11.39 4.99 -2.19
N GLN A 40 11.74 5.21 -0.92
CA GLN A 40 13.11 5.02 -0.43
C GLN A 40 13.58 3.56 -0.60
N ARG A 41 12.69 2.60 -0.37
CA ARG A 41 13.03 1.17 -0.44
C ARG A 41 12.97 0.60 -1.85
N MET A 42 12.19 1.18 -2.75
CA MET A 42 12.17 0.76 -4.17
C MET A 42 13.56 0.82 -4.81
N GLU A 43 14.48 1.69 -4.36
CA GLU A 43 15.87 1.67 -4.84
C GLU A 43 16.61 0.38 -4.50
N ILE A 44 16.34 -0.24 -3.34
CA ILE A 44 16.92 -1.54 -2.96
C ILE A 44 16.37 -2.63 -3.88
N ALA A 45 15.06 -2.60 -4.16
CA ALA A 45 14.41 -3.55 -5.06
C ALA A 45 14.98 -3.45 -6.49
N ARG A 46 15.11 -2.22 -7.02
CA ARG A 46 15.72 -1.93 -8.33
C ARG A 46 17.14 -2.47 -8.43
N ARG A 47 18.02 -2.10 -7.48
CA ARG A 47 19.43 -2.57 -7.46
C ARG A 47 19.53 -4.08 -7.36
N THR A 48 18.63 -4.72 -6.61
CA THR A 48 18.58 -6.18 -6.50
C THR A 48 18.24 -6.83 -7.84
N LEU A 49 17.22 -6.34 -8.53
CA LEU A 49 16.86 -6.85 -9.85
C LEU A 49 17.98 -6.65 -10.88
N GLN A 50 18.71 -5.53 -10.81
CA GLN A 50 19.89 -5.32 -11.64
C GLN A 50 20.95 -6.41 -11.39
N LYS A 51 21.28 -6.70 -10.13
CA LYS A 51 22.23 -7.77 -9.77
C LYS A 51 21.77 -9.14 -10.29
N VAL A 52 20.47 -9.43 -10.21
CA VAL A 52 19.90 -10.67 -10.76
C VAL A 52 20.04 -10.71 -12.28
N GLN A 53 19.72 -9.61 -12.96
CA GLN A 53 19.87 -9.49 -14.42
C GLN A 53 21.32 -9.66 -14.87
N ASP A 54 22.27 -9.02 -14.17
CA ASP A 54 23.70 -9.14 -14.45
C ASP A 54 24.17 -10.59 -14.28
N LYS A 55 23.71 -11.29 -13.25
CA LYS A 55 24.04 -12.71 -13.05
C LYS A 55 23.38 -13.61 -14.10
N ALA A 56 22.14 -13.30 -14.51
CA ALA A 56 21.45 -14.01 -15.59
C ALA A 56 22.15 -13.83 -16.94
N SER A 57 22.74 -12.66 -17.20
CA SER A 57 23.52 -12.42 -18.42
C SER A 57 24.86 -13.15 -18.46
N ASN A 58 25.44 -13.46 -17.30
CA ASN A 58 26.78 -14.03 -17.17
C ASN A 58 26.79 -15.54 -16.87
N GLY A 59 25.62 -16.14 -16.62
CA GLY A 59 25.46 -17.56 -16.27
C GLY A 59 24.65 -18.34 -17.31
N ILE A 60 24.74 -19.66 -17.24
CA ILE A 60 23.80 -20.56 -17.92
C ILE A 60 22.49 -20.51 -17.12
N PRO A 61 21.32 -20.22 -17.73
CA PRO A 61 20.05 -20.27 -17.05
C PRO A 61 19.90 -21.62 -16.35
N SER A 62 19.54 -21.60 -15.07
CA SER A 62 19.26 -22.82 -14.32
C SER A 62 18.02 -23.50 -14.93
N ASP A 63 17.96 -24.84 -14.90
CA ASP A 63 16.86 -25.70 -15.38
C ASP A 63 15.45 -25.38 -14.80
N ASP A 64 15.33 -24.32 -13.99
CA ASP A 64 14.13 -23.88 -13.27
C ASP A 64 13.72 -22.43 -13.67
N ASP A 65 13.79 -22.16 -14.98
CA ASP A 65 13.35 -20.90 -15.60
C ASP A 65 11.87 -20.61 -15.34
N GLY A 66 11.03 -21.64 -15.18
CA GLY A 66 9.59 -21.49 -14.99
C GLY A 66 9.20 -20.77 -13.68
N VAL A 67 9.82 -21.15 -12.56
CA VAL A 67 9.57 -20.49 -11.26
C VAL A 67 10.18 -19.08 -11.24
N THR A 68 11.38 -18.93 -11.80
CA THR A 68 12.04 -17.62 -11.91
C THR A 68 11.21 -16.66 -12.75
N LEU A 69 10.71 -17.10 -13.90
CA LEU A 69 9.85 -16.30 -14.76
C LEU A 69 8.56 -15.88 -14.03
N GLN A 70 7.93 -16.80 -13.29
CA GLN A 70 6.75 -16.49 -12.48
C GLN A 70 7.03 -15.44 -11.40
N LEU A 71 8.16 -15.55 -10.70
CA LEU A 71 8.54 -14.58 -9.67
C LEU A 71 8.80 -13.19 -10.27
N VAL A 72 9.53 -13.12 -11.39
CA VAL A 72 9.80 -11.84 -12.05
C VAL A 72 8.51 -11.24 -12.64
N GLN A 73 7.63 -12.07 -13.20
CA GLN A 73 6.31 -11.64 -13.68
C GLN A 73 5.45 -11.08 -12.54
N ALA A 74 5.44 -11.77 -11.41
CA ALA A 74 4.72 -11.33 -10.23
C ALA A 74 5.30 -10.01 -9.67
N CYS A 75 6.62 -9.81 -9.71
CA CYS A 75 7.25 -8.53 -9.40
C CYS A 75 6.77 -7.44 -10.37
N LYS A 76 6.83 -7.69 -11.68
CA LYS A 76 6.42 -6.73 -12.72
C LYS A 76 5.00 -6.24 -12.50
N GLU A 77 4.05 -7.14 -12.31
CA GLU A 77 2.64 -6.78 -12.12
C GLU A 77 2.42 -5.89 -10.89
N LYS A 78 3.18 -6.11 -9.81
CA LYS A 78 3.08 -5.30 -8.60
C LYS A 78 3.77 -3.95 -8.77
N THR A 79 4.93 -3.92 -9.44
CA THR A 79 5.63 -2.68 -9.78
C THR A 79 4.77 -1.82 -10.70
N ASP A 80 4.06 -2.40 -11.67
CA ASP A 80 3.18 -1.66 -12.59
C ASP A 80 1.99 -1.03 -11.87
N LYS A 81 1.44 -1.75 -10.88
CA LYS A 81 0.40 -1.18 -10.01
C LYS A 81 0.95 -0.02 -9.19
N LEU A 82 2.16 -0.14 -8.63
CA LEU A 82 2.81 0.96 -7.93
C LEU A 82 3.06 2.15 -8.86
N GLU A 83 3.54 1.93 -10.07
CA GLU A 83 3.76 2.96 -11.09
C GLU A 83 2.47 3.75 -11.35
N VAL A 84 1.36 3.06 -11.61
CA VAL A 84 0.04 3.67 -11.82
C VAL A 84 -0.42 4.46 -10.59
N ILE A 85 -0.21 3.94 -9.38
CA ILE A 85 -0.58 4.64 -8.14
C ILE A 85 0.24 5.93 -8.00
N PHE A 86 1.57 5.84 -8.10
CA PHE A 86 2.47 6.98 -7.92
C PHE A 86 2.28 8.05 -8.98
N ASP A 87 2.00 7.67 -10.23
CA ASP A 87 1.70 8.62 -11.30
C ASP A 87 0.36 9.33 -11.06
N LYS A 88 -0.72 8.57 -10.81
CA LYS A 88 -2.06 9.15 -10.61
C LYS A 88 -2.16 9.98 -9.33
N ALA A 89 -1.44 9.61 -8.27
CA ALA A 89 -1.39 10.36 -7.02
C ALA A 89 -0.36 11.49 -7.03
N ALA A 90 0.36 11.71 -8.15
CA ALA A 90 1.45 12.66 -8.20
C ALA A 90 1.02 14.07 -7.76
N PRO A 91 1.88 14.77 -6.98
CA PRO A 91 1.68 16.17 -6.63
C PRO A 91 1.57 17.04 -7.87
N VAL A 92 0.45 17.76 -7.96
CA VAL A 92 0.17 18.75 -9.01
C VAL A 92 -0.41 19.98 -8.32
N GLU A 93 -0.07 21.16 -8.81
CA GLU A 93 -0.55 22.42 -8.25
C GLU A 93 -2.10 22.44 -8.14
N GLY A 94 -2.60 22.86 -6.98
CA GLY A 94 -4.04 22.95 -6.72
C GLY A 94 -4.76 21.63 -6.45
N ALA A 95 -4.08 20.47 -6.48
CA ALA A 95 -4.70 19.16 -6.22
C ALA A 95 -3.96 18.37 -5.14
N SER A 96 -4.70 17.87 -4.14
CA SER A 96 -4.15 17.08 -3.03
C SER A 96 -3.79 15.64 -3.47
N PRO A 97 -2.52 15.22 -3.37
CA PRO A 97 -2.09 13.83 -3.53
C PRO A 97 -2.88 12.83 -2.69
N ILE A 98 -3.19 13.19 -1.43
CA ILE A 98 -3.92 12.31 -0.51
C ILE A 98 -5.35 12.08 -1.02
N LYS A 99 -6.03 13.12 -1.51
CA LYS A 99 -7.37 12.99 -2.10
C LYS A 99 -7.35 12.15 -3.38
N LYS A 100 -6.35 12.34 -4.24
CA LYS A 100 -6.16 11.52 -5.45
C LYS A 100 -5.94 10.06 -5.08
N TYR A 101 -5.06 9.78 -4.13
CA TYR A 101 -4.78 8.43 -3.66
C TYR A 101 -6.01 7.75 -3.08
N ARG A 102 -6.81 8.46 -2.27
CA ARG A 102 -8.08 7.92 -1.75
C ARG A 102 -9.04 7.48 -2.87
N ARG A 103 -9.17 8.28 -3.94
CA ARG A 103 -10.00 7.91 -5.11
C ARG A 103 -9.47 6.70 -5.87
N ILE A 104 -8.15 6.52 -5.91
CA ILE A 104 -7.54 5.33 -6.49
C ILE A 104 -7.95 4.10 -5.67
N LEU A 105 -7.86 4.20 -4.33
CA LEU A 105 -8.19 3.09 -3.42
C LEU A 105 -9.66 2.65 -3.48
N GLU A 106 -10.59 3.54 -3.83
CA GLU A 106 -12.01 3.18 -4.03
C GLU A 106 -12.22 2.05 -5.06
N HIS A 107 -11.26 1.87 -5.97
CA HIS A 107 -11.33 0.90 -7.06
C HIS A 107 -10.33 -0.25 -6.90
N MET A 108 -9.61 -0.31 -5.77
CA MET A 108 -8.54 -1.28 -5.52
C MET A 108 -8.90 -2.24 -4.39
N LYS A 109 -8.31 -3.44 -4.43
CA LYS A 109 -8.42 -4.38 -3.31
C LYS A 109 -7.50 -3.93 -2.17
N ASN A 110 -7.83 -4.29 -0.93
CA ASN A 110 -7.00 -3.94 0.24
C ASN A 110 -5.54 -4.41 0.12
N SER A 111 -5.28 -5.55 -0.53
CA SER A 111 -3.93 -6.06 -0.79
C SER A 111 -3.15 -5.29 -1.87
N GLU A 112 -3.75 -4.25 -2.46
CA GLU A 112 -3.16 -3.40 -3.50
C GLU A 112 -2.83 -1.99 -2.97
N LYS A 113 -2.86 -1.81 -1.64
CA LYS A 113 -2.28 -0.65 -1.00
C LYS A 113 -0.77 -0.60 -1.25
N VAL A 114 -0.21 0.60 -1.27
CA VAL A 114 1.20 0.86 -1.62
C VAL A 114 2.17 0.09 -0.73
N GLU A 115 1.91 0.04 0.57
CA GLU A 115 2.71 -0.72 1.54
C GLU A 115 2.65 -2.25 1.31
N ASP A 116 1.50 -2.77 0.87
CA ASP A 116 1.30 -4.21 0.69
C ASP A 116 1.92 -4.70 -0.62
N LEU A 117 1.79 -3.91 -1.69
CA LEU A 117 2.49 -4.13 -2.96
C LEU A 117 4.01 -4.13 -2.73
N ALA A 118 4.52 -3.13 -1.99
CA ALA A 118 5.95 -3.05 -1.67
C ALA A 118 6.43 -4.27 -0.87
N LYS A 119 5.75 -4.65 0.21
CA LYS A 119 6.09 -5.85 1.01
C LYS A 119 6.12 -7.10 0.13
N SER A 120 5.13 -7.26 -0.75
CA SER A 120 5.07 -8.44 -1.62
C SER A 120 6.21 -8.48 -2.63
N ILE A 121 6.60 -7.34 -3.22
CA ILE A 121 7.79 -7.26 -4.09
C ILE A 121 9.03 -7.71 -3.32
N PHE A 122 9.23 -7.24 -2.09
CA PHE A 122 10.39 -7.61 -1.29
C PHE A 122 10.44 -9.11 -0.96
N ARG A 123 9.28 -9.74 -0.72
CA ARG A 123 9.20 -11.20 -0.51
C ARG A 123 9.57 -11.96 -1.79
N ASP A 124 9.06 -11.54 -2.94
CA ASP A 124 9.41 -12.15 -4.23
C ASP A 124 10.92 -12.03 -4.51
N LEU A 125 11.52 -10.88 -4.20
CA LEU A 125 12.97 -10.66 -4.32
C LEU A 125 13.78 -11.51 -3.35
N GLN A 126 13.32 -11.76 -2.13
CA GLN A 126 14.01 -12.66 -1.21
C GLN A 126 14.09 -14.08 -1.79
N ILE A 127 12.99 -14.58 -2.38
CA ILE A 127 12.97 -15.89 -3.03
C ILE A 127 13.91 -15.87 -4.25
N LEU A 128 13.84 -14.83 -5.08
CA LEU A 128 14.67 -14.68 -6.26
C LEU A 128 16.17 -14.68 -5.92
N THR A 129 16.58 -13.89 -4.92
CA THR A 129 17.98 -13.79 -4.50
C THR A 129 18.53 -15.07 -3.88
N GLN A 130 17.70 -15.84 -3.17
CA GLN A 130 18.07 -17.18 -2.72
C GLN A 130 18.31 -18.13 -3.89
N ARG A 131 17.41 -18.15 -4.87
CA ARG A 131 17.50 -19.02 -6.06
C ARG A 131 18.73 -18.69 -6.91
N TRP A 132 19.04 -17.42 -7.04
CA TRP A 132 20.22 -16.95 -7.77
C TRP A 132 21.50 -16.95 -6.91
N SER A 133 21.49 -17.53 -5.70
CA SER A 133 22.63 -17.58 -4.79
C SER A 133 23.35 -16.22 -4.68
N MET A 134 22.58 -15.17 -4.42
CA MET A 134 23.11 -13.82 -4.16
C MET A 134 23.86 -13.79 -2.84
N ASP A 135 24.79 -12.84 -2.71
CA ASP A 135 25.59 -12.66 -1.51
C ASP A 135 24.74 -12.30 -0.28
N ALA A 136 25.29 -12.57 0.90
CA ALA A 136 24.62 -12.35 2.17
C ALA A 136 24.27 -10.88 2.44
N VAL A 137 25.04 -9.93 1.89
CA VAL A 137 24.76 -8.49 2.03
C VAL A 137 23.46 -8.16 1.31
N THR A 138 23.32 -8.59 0.05
CA THR A 138 22.08 -8.40 -0.73
C THR A 138 20.87 -9.01 -0.03
N GLN A 139 21.00 -10.23 0.51
CA GLN A 139 19.90 -10.88 1.24
C GLN A 139 19.53 -10.13 2.53
N SER A 140 20.53 -9.61 3.26
CA SER A 140 20.32 -8.82 4.47
C SER A 140 19.65 -7.47 4.17
N GLU A 141 20.06 -6.78 3.10
CA GLU A 141 19.44 -5.51 2.67
C GLU A 141 17.94 -5.70 2.38
N LEU A 142 17.57 -6.79 1.70
CA LEU A 142 16.15 -7.11 1.43
C LEU A 142 15.37 -7.41 2.70
N LYS A 143 15.96 -8.17 3.63
CA LYS A 143 15.33 -8.51 4.90
C LYS A 143 15.09 -7.26 5.75
N GLU A 144 16.11 -6.44 5.96
CA GLU A 144 15.97 -5.16 6.67
C GLU A 144 14.94 -4.25 5.98
N ALA A 145 14.84 -4.35 4.65
CA ALA A 145 13.86 -3.61 3.89
C ALA A 145 12.43 -4.04 4.12
N LEU A 146 12.18 -5.34 4.11
CA LEU A 146 10.89 -5.88 4.46
C LEU A 146 10.51 -5.52 5.91
N GLU A 147 11.45 -5.64 6.86
CA GLU A 147 11.21 -5.35 8.28
C GLU A 147 10.78 -3.90 8.53
N LYS A 148 11.38 -2.90 7.87
CA LYS A 148 10.86 -1.52 8.04
C LYS A 148 9.57 -1.29 7.26
N LEU A 149 9.36 -1.94 6.11
CA LEU A 149 8.06 -1.87 5.41
C LEU A 149 6.93 -2.44 6.27
N GLU A 150 7.18 -3.46 7.08
CA GLU A 150 6.23 -4.01 8.05
C GLU A 150 5.87 -3.04 9.17
N GLN A 151 6.76 -2.09 9.47
CA GLN A 151 6.57 -1.04 10.48
C GLN A 151 5.95 0.25 9.92
N VAL A 152 5.79 0.34 8.59
CA VAL A 152 5.20 1.52 7.95
C VAL A 152 3.75 1.69 8.37
N GLU A 153 3.40 2.90 8.82
CA GLU A 153 2.00 3.25 9.06
C GLU A 153 1.18 3.12 7.76
N PRO A 154 -0.08 2.66 7.84
CA PRO A 154 -0.94 2.55 6.67
C PRO A 154 -0.99 3.83 5.85
N SER A 155 -0.94 3.68 4.52
CA SER A 155 -0.87 4.81 3.58
C SER A 155 -2.08 5.77 3.70
N ILE A 156 -3.22 5.24 4.12
CA ILE A 156 -4.38 5.99 4.60
C ILE A 156 -4.73 5.45 5.98
N ARG A 157 -4.80 6.33 6.98
CA ARG A 157 -5.47 6.01 8.25
C ARG A 157 -6.94 5.79 7.94
N ASP A 158 -7.45 4.57 8.16
CA ASP A 158 -8.88 4.31 8.02
C ASP A 158 -9.62 5.26 8.96
N SER A 159 -10.14 6.37 8.42
CA SER A 159 -11.12 7.17 9.12
C SER A 159 -12.38 6.33 9.12
N ALA A 160 -12.58 5.60 10.23
CA ALA A 160 -13.75 4.82 10.60
C ALA A 160 -14.68 4.49 9.43
N SER A 161 -14.65 3.23 8.98
CA SER A 161 -15.75 2.62 8.27
C SER A 161 -17.06 2.99 8.97
N THR A 162 -17.75 4.01 8.46
CA THR A 162 -19.17 4.19 8.78
C THR A 162 -19.81 3.04 8.04
N VAL A 163 -20.24 2.06 8.83
CA VAL A 163 -21.02 0.91 8.42
C VAL A 163 -22.16 1.40 7.53
N TYR A 164 -21.95 1.39 6.22
CA TYR A 164 -23.02 1.47 5.22
C TYR A 164 -23.45 0.04 4.91
N GLY A 165 -23.94 -0.62 5.96
CA GLY A 165 -24.77 -1.80 5.86
C GLY A 165 -26.18 -1.39 6.26
N SER A 166 -26.96 -0.95 5.28
CA SER A 166 -28.42 -0.90 5.43
C SER A 166 -28.91 -2.29 5.84
N GLY A 167 -29.59 -2.35 6.98
CA GLY A 167 -30.18 -3.57 7.51
C GLY A 167 -30.45 -3.52 9.01
N VAL A 168 -30.92 -2.38 9.53
CA VAL A 168 -31.45 -2.32 10.90
C VAL A 168 -32.85 -2.95 10.89
N ILE A 169 -32.98 -4.18 11.35
CA ILE A 169 -34.23 -4.67 11.93
C ILE A 169 -34.13 -4.44 13.44
N LEU A 170 -34.79 -3.39 13.93
CA LEU A 170 -35.07 -3.22 15.36
C LEU A 170 -36.14 -4.25 15.74
N HIS A 171 -35.74 -5.38 16.31
CA HIS A 171 -36.66 -6.16 17.13
C HIS A 171 -36.71 -5.55 18.53
N ASN A 172 -37.87 -4.98 18.80
CA ASN A 172 -38.29 -4.37 20.04
C ASN A 172 -38.48 -5.46 21.11
N TYR A 173 -37.75 -5.39 22.22
CA TYR A 173 -38.16 -6.02 23.48
C TYR A 173 -38.22 -4.94 24.55
N SER A 174 -39.47 -4.63 24.92
CA SER A 174 -39.83 -3.85 26.09
C SER A 174 -39.10 -4.33 27.35
N THR A 175 -38.36 -3.42 27.99
CA THR A 175 -38.20 -3.44 29.45
C THR A 175 -38.39 -2.02 29.97
N VAL A 176 -39.59 -1.82 30.52
CA VAL A 176 -40.05 -0.65 31.25
C VAL A 176 -39.03 -0.28 32.35
N ARG A 177 -38.53 0.95 32.34
CA ARG A 177 -37.87 1.55 33.51
C ARG A 177 -38.90 2.40 34.26
N PRO A 178 -39.04 2.27 35.60
CA PRO A 178 -39.91 3.15 36.36
C PRO A 178 -39.31 4.56 36.44
N VAL A 179 -40.15 5.56 36.18
CA VAL A 179 -39.85 6.99 36.32
C VAL A 179 -39.89 7.36 37.80
N PRO A 180 -38.87 8.06 38.35
CA PRO A 180 -38.95 8.61 39.69
C PRO A 180 -39.86 9.83 39.73
N ASP A 181 -40.75 9.84 40.73
CA ASP A 181 -41.76 10.86 41.03
C ASP A 181 -41.10 12.23 41.30
N ILE A 182 -41.53 13.28 40.59
CA ILE A 182 -41.10 14.67 40.80
C ILE A 182 -42.32 15.44 41.31
N PRO A 183 -42.27 16.05 42.51
CA PRO A 183 -43.40 16.82 43.03
C PRO A 183 -43.61 18.14 42.27
N SER A 184 -44.85 18.38 41.85
CA SER A 184 -45.33 19.57 41.13
C SER A 184 -45.24 20.86 41.96
N PRO A 185 -44.79 21.99 41.39
CA PRO A 185 -45.04 23.31 41.96
C PRO A 185 -46.42 23.84 41.56
N LEU A 186 -47.20 24.24 42.57
CA LEU A 186 -48.52 24.86 42.46
C LEU A 186 -48.45 26.17 41.66
N ALA A 187 -49.27 26.23 40.60
CA ALA A 187 -49.51 27.44 39.84
C ALA A 187 -50.36 28.42 40.67
N SER A 188 -49.89 29.67 40.68
CA SER A 188 -50.61 30.87 41.11
C SER A 188 -51.83 31.08 40.20
N THR A 189 -53.04 31.04 40.77
CA THR A 189 -54.22 31.65 40.15
C THR A 189 -54.47 32.97 40.86
N VAL A 190 -54.25 34.05 40.11
CA VAL A 190 -54.80 35.37 40.36
C VAL A 190 -56.25 35.33 39.88
N ASP A 191 -57.20 35.54 40.78
CA ASP A 191 -58.54 35.97 40.42
C ASP A 191 -58.85 37.31 41.10
N ILE A 192 -59.17 38.25 40.22
CA ILE A 192 -59.82 39.54 40.44
C ILE A 192 -61.30 39.18 40.69
N ILE A 193 -61.97 39.62 41.76
CA ILE A 193 -62.69 40.89 41.97
C ILE A 193 -62.96 41.01 43.48
#